data_AF-A0A9D8LC81-F1
#
_entry.id   AF-A0A9D8LC81-F1
#
_cell.length_a   1.000
_cell.length_b   1.000
_cell.length_c   1.000
_cell.angle_alpha   90.00
_cell.angle_beta   90.00
_cell.angle_gamma   90.00
#
_symmetry.space_group_name_H-M   'P 1'
#
loop_
_entity.id
_entity.type
_entity.pdbx_description
1 polymer ?
#
loop_
_entity_poly.entity_id
_entity_poly.type
_entity_poly.pdbx_seq_one_letter_code
_entity_poly.pdbx_strand_id
1 'polypeptide(L)' 'MSRAFVSEGGSVPQVYGSKESAESAANIQRAMDGHRYDYEVRPRERGGYMVARLTKDGDFDSWVEE' A
#
# COMPACT_ATOMS: atom_id res chain seq x y z
N MET A 1 -21.40 -13.34 -8.58
CA MET A 1 -20.04 -13.33 -9.16
C MET A 1 -19.55 -11.90 -9.15
N SER A 2 -18.75 -11.51 -8.15
CA SER A 2 -18.29 -10.12 -7.98
C SER A 2 -17.12 -9.81 -8.91
N ARG A 3 -17.29 -8.75 -9.70
CA ARG A 3 -16.35 -8.23 -10.69
C ARG A 3 -15.35 -7.27 -10.05
N ALA A 4 -14.13 -7.29 -10.59
CA ALA A 4 -13.16 -6.19 -10.67
C ALA A 4 -12.44 -5.75 -9.39
N PHE A 5 -11.37 -6.47 -9.03
CA PHE A 5 -10.21 -5.90 -8.33
C PHE A 5 -8.90 -6.48 -8.90
N VAL A 6 -8.82 -6.60 -10.23
CA VAL A 6 -7.59 -7.02 -10.90
C VAL A 6 -7.44 -6.22 -12.18
N SER A 7 -6.22 -5.69 -12.35
CA SER A 7 -5.61 -5.13 -13.56
C SER A 7 -5.78 -3.63 -13.81
N GLU A 8 -4.91 -2.85 -13.19
CA GLU A 8 -3.95 -1.99 -13.91
C GLU A 8 -2.68 -1.89 -13.02
N GLY A 9 -1.54 -2.40 -13.50
CA GLY A 9 -0.24 -2.27 -12.81
C GLY A 9 0.24 -3.45 -11.93
N GLY A 10 0.52 -4.61 -12.54
CA GLY A 10 1.72 -5.43 -12.27
C GLY A 10 2.07 -6.04 -10.90
N SER A 11 1.39 -5.73 -9.81
CA SER A 11 1.97 -5.95 -8.47
C SER A 11 0.95 -6.46 -7.46
N VAL A 12 1.23 -7.59 -6.81
CA VAL A 12 0.34 -8.15 -5.77
C VAL A 12 0.62 -7.40 -4.47
N PRO A 13 -0.34 -6.62 -3.93
CA PRO A 13 -0.09 -5.85 -2.72
C PRO A 13 0.27 -6.74 -1.54
N GLN A 14 1.29 -6.37 -0.77
CA GLN A 14 1.57 -7.05 0.49
C GLN A 14 0.40 -6.82 1.46
N VAL A 15 -0.18 -7.91 1.97
CA VAL A 15 -1.31 -7.86 2.89
C VAL A 15 -0.83 -8.18 4.29
N TYR A 16 -0.92 -7.21 5.20
CA TYR A 16 -0.58 -7.35 6.59
C TYR A 16 -1.80 -7.79 7.41
N GLY A 17 -1.59 -8.70 8.36
CA GLY A 17 -2.66 -9.17 9.26
C GLY A 17 -3.14 -8.11 10.26
N SER A 18 -2.30 -7.13 10.59
CA SER A 18 -2.56 -6.10 11.60
C SER A 18 -2.19 -4.70 11.10
N LYS A 19 -2.89 -3.68 11.61
CA LYS A 19 -2.65 -2.28 11.26
C LYS A 19 -1.23 -1.86 11.63
N GLU A 20 -0.78 -2.21 12.83
CA GLU A 20 0.57 -1.92 13.32
C GLU A 20 1.67 -2.47 12.41
N SER A 21 1.49 -3.68 11.85
CA SER A 21 2.45 -4.26 10.91
C SER A 21 2.51 -3.46 9.60
N ALA A 22 1.36 -3.04 9.08
CA ALA A 22 1.30 -2.20 7.89
C ALA A 22 1.87 -0.80 8.15
N GLU A 23 1.62 -0.21 9.32
CA GLU A 23 2.19 1.09 9.72
C GLU A 23 3.70 1.01 9.87
N SER A 24 4.23 -0.08 10.45
CA SER A 24 5.66 -0.33 10.54
C SER A 24 6.30 -0.41 9.15
N ALA A 25 5.69 -1.17 8.23
CA ALA A 25 6.17 -1.27 6.85
C ALA A 25 6.10 0.07 6.11
N ALA A 26 5.01 0.82 6.23
CA ALA A 26 4.88 2.16 5.67
C ALA A 26 5.96 3.11 6.21
N ASN A 27 6.31 3.00 7.49
CA ASN A 27 7.35 3.82 8.09
C ASN A 27 8.76 3.44 7.60
N ILE A 28 9.05 2.16 7.41
CA ILE A 28 10.30 1.69 6.79
C ILE A 28 10.42 2.24 5.36
N GLN A 29 9.37 2.10 4.56
CA GLN A 29 9.35 2.61 3.19
C GLN A 29 9.49 4.13 3.14
N ARG A 30 8.85 4.86 4.07
CA ARG A 30 9.06 6.30 4.24
C ARG A 30 10.49 6.65 4.66
N ALA A 31 11.14 5.84 5.48
CA ALA A 31 12.54 6.06 5.83
C ALA A 31 13.49 5.82 4.63
N MET A 32 13.17 4.88 3.74
CA MET A 32 13.98 4.56 2.56
C MET A 32 13.75 5.55 1.40
N ASP A 33 12.50 5.84 1.07
CA ASP A 33 12.12 6.60 -0.13
C ASP A 33 11.11 7.73 0.13
N GLY A 34 10.90 8.11 1.39
CA GLY A 34 9.95 9.14 1.79
C GLY A 34 10.27 10.56 1.28
N HIS A 35 11.42 10.76 0.65
CA HIS A 35 11.71 11.99 -0.09
C HIS A 35 10.99 12.04 -1.44
N ARG A 36 10.73 10.89 -2.07
CA ARG A 36 10.12 10.78 -3.41
C ARG A 36 8.65 10.42 -3.37
N TYR A 37 8.23 9.65 -2.37
CA TYR A 37 6.86 9.19 -2.24
C TYR A 37 6.33 9.37 -0.83
N ASP A 38 5.01 9.30 -0.71
CA ASP A 38 4.29 9.15 0.53
C ASP A 38 3.71 7.74 0.64
N TYR A 39 3.40 7.33 1.87
CA TYR A 39 2.92 5.99 2.14
C TYR A 39 1.71 6.06 3.07
N GLU A 40 0.65 5.37 2.68
CA GLU A 40 -0.63 5.34 3.37
C GLU A 40 -1.09 3.90 3.62
N VAL A 41 -1.51 3.62 4.85
CA VAL A 41 -2.09 2.32 5.21
C VAL A 41 -3.58 2.33 4.90
N ARG A 42 -4.03 1.39 4.06
CA ARG A 42 -5.44 1.23 3.70
C ARG A 42 -5.99 -0.12 4.18
N PRO A 43 -7.14 -0.14 4.86
CA PRO A 43 -7.81 -1.38 5.22
C PRO A 43 -8.43 -2.03 3.98
N ARG A 44 -8.42 -3.37 3.95
CA ARG A 44 -9.07 -4.16 2.89
C ARG A 44 -10.44 -4.66 3.36
N GLU A 45 -11.44 -4.62 2.50
CA GLU A 45 -12.81 -5.11 2.80
C GLU A 45 -12.86 -6.59 3.22
N ARG A 46 -11.91 -7.40 2.74
CA ARG A 46 -11.78 -8.84 3.07
C ARG A 46 -10.92 -9.10 4.32
N GLY A 47 -10.60 -8.07 5.09
CA GLY A 47 -9.67 -8.13 6.21
C GLY A 47 -8.21 -7.97 5.77
N GLY A 48 -7.41 -7.49 6.71
CA GLY A 48 -6.02 -7.12 6.50
C GLY A 48 -5.82 -5.67 6.07
N TYR A 49 -4.56 -5.27 6.02
CA TYR A 49 -4.11 -3.92 5.72
C TYR A 49 -3.10 -3.97 4.58
N MET A 50 -3.12 -2.95 3.73
CA MET A 50 -2.19 -2.80 2.60
C MET A 50 -1.54 -1.43 2.69
N VAL A 51 -0.34 -1.28 2.13
CA VAL A 51 0.35 0.01 2.09
C VAL A 51 0.34 0.52 0.66
N ALA A 52 -0.31 1.66 0.44
CA ALA A 52 -0.30 2.38 -0.82
C ALA A 52 0.90 3.33 -0.85
N ARG A 53 1.65 3.31 -1.94
CA ARG A 53 2.61 4.34 -2.31
C ARG A 53 1.87 5.44 -3.07
N LEU A 54 2.04 6.67 -2.61
CA LEU A 54 1.47 7.87 -3.16
C LEU A 54 2.59 8.75 -3.72
N THR A 55 2.32 9.46 -4.80
CA THR A 55 3.18 10.55 -5.26
C THR A 55 3.13 11.71 -4.26
N LYS A 56 4.08 12.66 -4.36
CA LYS A 56 4.08 13.86 -3.51
C LYS A 56 2.88 14.79 -3.71
N ASP A 57 2.20 14.67 -4.84
CA ASP A 57 0.92 15.34 -5.11
C ASP A 57 -0.27 14.65 -4.42
N GLY A 58 -0.04 13.51 -3.75
CA GLY A 58 -1.06 12.72 -3.07
C GLY A 58 -1.80 11.73 -3.98
N ASP A 59 -1.38 11.62 -5.25
CA ASP A 59 -1.98 10.69 -6.19
C ASP A 59 -1.48 9.25 -5.95
N PHE A 60 -2.34 8.26 -6.20
CA PHE A 60 -1.97 6.86 -6.03
C PHE A 60 -0.98 6.43 -7.11
N ASP A 61 0.21 6.01 -6.69
CA ASP A 61 1.25 5.53 -7.61
C ASP A 61 1.17 4.01 -7.76
N SER A 62 1.29 3.25 -6.66
CA SER A 62 1.34 1.79 -6.66
C SER A 62 1.13 1.21 -5.27
N TRP A 63 0.91 -0.10 -5.16
CA TRP A 63 0.96 -0.79 -3.87
C TRP A 63 2.39 -1.16 -3.49
N VAL A 64 2.71 -1.14 -2.20
CA VAL A 64 3.97 -1.68 -1.70
C VAL A 64 3.93 -3.20 -1.80
N GLU A 65 4.97 -3.73 -2.43
CA GLU A 65 5.25 -5.15 -2.58
C GLU A 65 6.33 -5.59 -1.57
N GLU A 66 6.39 -6.90 -1.30
CA GLU A 66 7.46 -7.52 -0.52
C GLU A 66 8.70 -7.75 -1.38
#